data_AF-A0A2S5LLP6-F1
#
_entry.id   AF-A0A2S5LLP6-F1
#
_cell.length_a   1.000
_cell.length_b   1.000
_cell.length_c   1.000
_cell.angle_alpha   90.00
_cell.angle_beta   90.00
_cell.angle_gamma   90.00
#
_symmetry.space_group_name_H-M   'P 1'
#
loop_
_entity.id
_entity.type
_entity.pdbx_description
1 polymer ?
#
loop_
_entity_poly.entity_id
_entity_poly.type
_entity_poly.pdbx_seq_one_letter_code
_entity_poly.pdbx_strand_id
1 'polypeptide(L)'
;PSIMAGVSELPARREKLAELIEPAPRTTIADLPPSPAPRSLGVSNCAGELARIVTYATNIAQGVVGGPNEDLALFTSDGAPTENLAKVMANMAAVEIGPARPRDALIRIAVAQLRQMLEGSAKPAGDATPRAAAAQPPPAHAGR
;
A
#
# COMPACT_ATOMS: atom_id res chain seq x y z
N PRO A 1 7.26 -9.59 -50.08
CA PRO A 1 7.05 -8.30 -49.37
C PRO A 1 7.31 -8.46 -47.87
N SER A 2 8.38 -7.83 -47.37
CA SER A 2 8.84 -7.89 -45.98
C SER A 2 8.24 -6.75 -45.16
N ILE A 3 7.78 -7.05 -43.94
CA ILE A 3 7.16 -6.14 -42.96
C ILE A 3 8.20 -5.43 -42.06
N MET A 4 9.50 -5.54 -42.41
CA MET A 4 10.58 -4.82 -41.75
C MET A 4 10.80 -3.43 -42.35
N ALA A 5 9.89 -2.50 -42.09
CA ALA A 5 10.13 -1.07 -42.32
C ALA A 5 9.93 -0.32 -40.99
N GLY A 6 11.05 0.07 -40.40
CA GLY A 6 11.13 0.71 -39.09
C GLY A 6 10.31 1.99 -38.97
N VAL A 7 9.76 2.17 -37.79
CA VAL A 7 9.16 3.42 -37.30
C VAL A 7 10.31 4.39 -37.06
N SER A 8 10.75 5.08 -38.12
CA SER A 8 11.65 6.21 -37.98
C SER A 8 10.92 7.34 -37.25
N GLU A 9 11.42 7.66 -36.06
CA GLU A 9 11.01 8.80 -35.24
C GLU A 9 10.99 10.09 -36.08
N LEU A 10 9.87 10.80 -36.09
CA LEU A 10 9.72 12.07 -36.80
C LEU A 10 10.38 13.20 -35.96
N PRO A 11 11.47 13.83 -36.42
CA PRO A 11 12.13 14.94 -35.71
C PRO A 11 11.23 16.18 -35.57
N ALA A 12 10.19 16.31 -36.41
CA ALA A 12 9.29 17.45 -36.47
C ALA A 12 8.39 17.65 -35.22
N ARG A 13 8.21 16.62 -34.37
CA ARG A 13 7.44 16.79 -33.12
C ARG A 13 8.22 17.50 -32.00
N ARG A 14 9.55 17.50 -32.05
CA ARG A 14 10.40 18.05 -30.98
C ARG A 14 10.46 19.58 -31.03
N GLU A 15 10.50 20.16 -32.22
CA GLU A 15 10.58 21.62 -32.40
C GLU A 15 9.28 22.32 -31.98
N LYS A 16 8.13 21.71 -32.27
CA LYS A 16 6.82 22.28 -31.92
C LYS A 16 6.56 22.35 -30.41
N LEU A 17 7.28 21.57 -29.60
CA LEU A 17 7.12 21.61 -28.13
C LEU A 17 7.95 22.73 -27.48
N ALA A 18 9.00 23.22 -28.15
CA ALA A 18 9.86 24.27 -27.63
C ALA A 18 9.22 25.66 -27.73
N GLU A 19 8.31 25.88 -28.69
CA GLU A 19 7.63 27.16 -28.92
C GLU A 19 6.42 27.39 -28.00
N LEU A 20 5.94 26.34 -27.30
CA LEU A 20 4.80 26.42 -26.37
C LEU A 20 5.20 26.70 -24.91
N ILE A 21 6.48 26.93 -24.65
CA ILE A 21 7.01 27.26 -23.31
C ILE A 21 7.24 28.77 -23.23
N GLU A 22 6.16 29.54 -23.38
CA GLU A 22 6.14 30.90 -22.85
C GLU A 22 6.10 30.81 -21.31
N PRO A 23 6.99 31.49 -20.58
CA PRO A 23 6.96 31.46 -19.13
C PRO A 23 5.66 32.13 -18.65
N ALA A 24 4.78 31.35 -18.02
CA ALA A 24 3.57 31.88 -17.40
C ALA A 24 3.92 33.05 -16.48
N PRO A 25 3.14 34.16 -16.50
CA PRO A 25 3.38 35.29 -15.60
C PRO A 25 3.38 34.78 -14.17
N ARG A 26 4.44 35.15 -13.43
CA ARG A 26 4.59 34.78 -12.01
C ARG A 26 3.49 35.46 -11.22
N THR A 27 2.43 34.71 -10.92
CA THR A 27 1.40 35.13 -9.98
C THR A 27 2.03 35.23 -8.60
N THR A 28 2.15 36.44 -8.07
CA THR A 28 2.62 36.65 -6.70
C THR A 28 1.45 36.51 -5.74
N ILE A 29 1.70 36.15 -4.48
CA ILE A 29 0.63 35.91 -3.48
C ILE A 29 -0.30 37.13 -3.30
N ALA A 30 0.17 38.33 -3.65
CA ALA A 30 -0.61 39.57 -3.61
C ALA A 30 -1.72 39.66 -4.67
N ASP A 31 -1.66 38.88 -5.75
CA ASP A 31 -2.67 38.86 -6.82
C ASP A 31 -3.81 37.85 -6.57
N LEU A 32 -3.74 37.07 -5.48
CA LEU A 32 -4.83 36.15 -5.16
C LEU A 32 -6.00 36.91 -4.52
N PRO A 33 -7.24 36.73 -5.01
CA PRO A 33 -8.42 37.22 -4.30
C PRO A 33 -8.46 36.61 -2.89
N PRO A 34 -9.01 37.33 -1.90
CA PRO A 34 -9.10 36.83 -0.53
C PRO A 34 -9.79 35.47 -0.53
N SER A 35 -9.19 34.51 0.17
CA SER A 35 -9.72 33.16 0.27
C SER A 35 -11.15 33.23 0.82
N PRO A 36 -12.14 32.63 0.14
CA PRO A 36 -13.51 32.62 0.65
C PRO A 36 -13.51 32.02 2.05
N ALA A 37 -14.25 32.65 2.97
CA ALA A 37 -14.36 32.17 4.34
C ALA A 37 -14.71 30.68 4.35
N PRO A 38 -14.11 29.88 5.26
CA PRO A 38 -14.39 28.46 5.34
C PRO A 38 -15.89 28.28 5.55
N ARG A 39 -16.55 27.71 4.54
CA ARG A 39 -17.95 27.32 4.68
C ARG A 39 -17.98 26.24 5.75
N SER A 40 -18.77 26.44 6.80
CA SER A 40 -19.06 25.39 7.76
C SER A 40 -19.78 24.27 7.02
N LEU A 41 -19.01 23.29 6.57
CA LEU A 41 -19.55 22.03 6.09
C LEU A 41 -20.10 21.37 7.34
N GLY A 42 -21.42 21.47 7.55
CA GLY A 42 -22.08 20.76 8.63
C GLY A 42 -21.59 19.32 8.66
N VAL A 43 -21.32 18.80 9.87
CA VAL A 43 -20.75 17.46 10.05
C VAL A 43 -21.65 16.48 9.32
N SER A 44 -21.18 15.97 8.18
CA SER A 44 -21.88 14.91 7.46
C SER A 44 -22.07 13.75 8.41
N ASN A 45 -23.28 13.22 8.51
CA ASN A 45 -23.54 12.03 9.31
C ASN A 45 -22.78 10.84 8.70
N CYS A 46 -21.59 10.55 9.22
CA CYS A 46 -20.73 9.45 8.76
C CYS A 46 -21.25 8.06 9.18
N ALA A 47 -22.41 7.95 9.85
CA ALA A 47 -22.92 6.67 10.33
C ALA A 47 -23.06 5.62 9.21
N GLY A 48 -23.52 6.04 8.03
CA GLY A 48 -23.63 5.14 6.88
C GLY A 48 -22.27 4.65 6.35
N GLU A 49 -21.28 5.53 6.34
CA GLU A 49 -19.91 5.19 5.95
C GLU A 49 -19.28 4.22 6.96
N LEU A 50 -19.41 4.51 8.25
CA LEU A 50 -18.91 3.65 9.32
C LEU A 50 -19.54 2.25 9.26
N ALA A 51 -20.85 2.16 9.02
CA ALA A 51 -21.53 0.87 8.86
C ALA A 51 -20.98 0.09 7.64
N ARG A 52 -20.68 0.77 6.53
CA ARG A 52 -20.07 0.13 5.35
C ARG A 52 -18.66 -0.38 5.65
N ILE A 53 -17.83 0.41 6.31
CA ILE A 53 -16.46 0.02 6.69
C ILE A 53 -16.48 -1.18 7.64
N VAL A 54 -17.35 -1.18 8.65
CA VAL A 54 -17.48 -2.31 9.59
C VAL A 54 -17.91 -3.58 8.85
N THR A 55 -18.87 -3.47 7.93
CA THR A 55 -19.33 -4.61 7.12
C THR A 55 -18.18 -5.16 6.26
N TYR A 56 -17.42 -4.26 5.63
CA TYR A 56 -16.27 -4.62 4.81
C TYR A 56 -15.20 -5.36 5.61
N ALA A 57 -14.78 -4.79 6.74
CA ALA A 57 -13.78 -5.41 7.62
C ALA A 57 -14.25 -6.77 8.17
N THR A 58 -15.55 -6.89 8.50
CA THR A 58 -16.13 -8.15 8.97
C THR A 58 -16.07 -9.23 7.90
N ASN A 59 -16.41 -8.90 6.65
CA ASN A 59 -16.32 -9.83 5.53
C ASN A 59 -14.88 -10.26 5.25
N ILE A 60 -13.91 -9.35 5.36
CA ILE A 60 -12.49 -9.69 5.21
C ILE A 60 -12.02 -10.64 6.32
N ALA A 61 -12.40 -10.36 7.58
CA ALA A 61 -11.98 -11.13 8.74
C ALA A 61 -12.63 -12.53 8.83
N GLN A 62 -13.71 -12.77 8.09
CA GLN A 62 -14.50 -14.00 8.18
C GLN A 62 -13.64 -15.26 7.96
N GLY A 63 -13.56 -16.12 8.98
CA GLY A 63 -12.78 -17.36 8.93
C GLY A 63 -11.25 -17.18 9.00
N VAL A 64 -10.79 -15.94 9.28
CA VAL A 64 -9.38 -15.58 9.45
C VAL A 64 -9.08 -15.34 10.93
N VAL A 65 -9.87 -14.47 11.57
CA VAL A 65 -9.73 -14.04 12.97
C VAL A 65 -11.11 -13.92 13.64
N GLY A 66 -11.15 -13.66 14.95
CA GLY A 66 -12.39 -13.57 15.72
C GLY A 66 -13.24 -12.33 15.43
N GLY A 67 -12.65 -11.27 14.85
CA GLY A 67 -13.39 -10.06 14.51
C GLY A 67 -12.61 -9.04 13.67
N PRO A 68 -13.29 -7.98 13.18
CA PRO A 68 -12.73 -7.00 12.24
C PRO A 68 -11.64 -6.10 12.83
N ASN A 69 -11.45 -6.10 14.16
CA ASN A 69 -10.45 -5.30 14.85
C ASN A 69 -9.22 -6.13 15.27
N GLU A 70 -9.22 -7.43 15.00
CA GLU A 70 -8.10 -8.31 15.32
C GLU A 70 -7.01 -8.24 14.25
N ASP A 71 -5.76 -8.50 14.65
CA ASP A 71 -4.66 -8.61 13.70
C ASP A 71 -4.85 -9.84 12.80
N LEU A 72 -4.96 -9.60 11.50
CA LEU A 72 -5.13 -10.64 10.48
C LEU A 72 -3.93 -11.59 10.39
N ALA A 73 -2.79 -11.23 10.97
CA ALA A 73 -1.55 -12.02 10.97
C ALA A 73 -1.16 -12.45 9.55
N LEU A 74 -1.19 -11.51 8.60
CA LEU A 74 -0.93 -11.77 7.16
C LEU A 74 0.51 -12.22 6.89
N PHE A 75 1.44 -11.74 7.71
CA PHE A 75 2.86 -12.03 7.64
C PHE A 75 3.39 -12.41 9.02
N THR A 76 4.42 -13.26 9.06
CA THR A 76 5.19 -13.52 10.28
C THR A 76 6.04 -12.30 10.64
N SER A 77 6.64 -12.30 11.83
CA SER A 77 7.60 -11.26 12.25
C SER A 77 8.79 -11.11 11.30
N ASP A 78 9.16 -12.19 10.61
CA ASP A 78 10.26 -12.23 9.64
C ASP A 78 9.82 -11.80 8.24
N GLY A 79 8.55 -11.40 8.07
CA GLY A 79 7.99 -10.94 6.80
C GLY A 79 7.51 -12.07 5.86
N ALA A 80 7.52 -13.32 6.30
CA ALA A 80 7.03 -14.43 5.48
C ALA A 80 5.49 -14.46 5.45
N PRO A 81 4.85 -14.64 4.28
CA PRO A 81 3.40 -14.68 4.19
C PRO A 81 2.83 -15.91 4.91
N THR A 82 1.75 -15.72 5.67
CA THR A 82 1.04 -16.81 6.36
C THR A 82 -0.11 -17.36 5.51
N GLU A 83 -0.77 -18.41 5.98
CA GLU A 83 -1.98 -18.95 5.32
C GLU A 83 -3.18 -17.98 5.39
N ASN A 84 -3.16 -17.03 6.34
CA ASN A 84 -4.21 -16.01 6.47
C ASN A 84 -4.22 -15.05 5.28
N LEU A 85 -3.05 -14.79 4.66
CA LEU A 85 -2.97 -13.96 3.46
C LEU A 85 -3.84 -14.51 2.32
N ALA A 86 -3.78 -15.82 2.06
CA ALA A 86 -4.59 -16.44 1.01
C ALA A 86 -6.10 -16.34 1.30
N LYS A 87 -6.51 -16.54 2.55
CA LYS A 87 -7.91 -16.41 2.97
C LYS A 87 -8.41 -14.98 2.82
N VAL A 88 -7.63 -14.00 3.29
CA VAL A 88 -7.96 -12.58 3.19
C VAL A 88 -8.06 -12.14 1.73
N MET A 89 -7.14 -12.55 0.86
CA MET A 89 -7.24 -12.27 -0.58
C MET A 89 -8.51 -12.86 -1.21
N ALA A 90 -8.91 -14.06 -0.81
CA ALA A 90 -10.14 -14.68 -1.30
C ALA A 90 -11.39 -13.93 -0.81
N ASN A 91 -11.43 -13.53 0.46
CA ASN A 91 -12.51 -12.74 1.04
C ASN A 91 -12.62 -11.35 0.39
N MET A 92 -11.50 -10.63 0.25
CA MET A 92 -11.44 -9.36 -0.45
C MET A 92 -11.95 -9.49 -1.88
N ALA A 93 -11.48 -10.49 -2.63
CA ALA A 93 -11.92 -10.70 -4.00
C ALA A 93 -13.41 -11.04 -4.09
N ALA A 94 -13.97 -11.73 -3.09
CA ALA A 94 -15.40 -11.99 -3.03
C ALA A 94 -16.23 -10.71 -2.85
N VAL A 95 -15.73 -9.73 -2.09
CA VAL A 95 -16.41 -8.45 -1.89
C VAL A 95 -16.24 -7.52 -3.10
N GLU A 96 -15.01 -7.38 -3.61
CA GLU A 96 -14.65 -6.36 -4.60
C GLU A 96 -14.92 -6.79 -6.04
N ILE A 97 -14.73 -8.07 -6.34
CA ILE A 97 -14.81 -8.62 -7.69
C ILE A 97 -16.04 -9.53 -7.84
N GLY A 98 -16.54 -10.09 -6.73
CA GLY A 98 -17.76 -10.90 -6.70
C GLY A 98 -17.61 -12.18 -7.53
N PRO A 99 -18.54 -12.49 -8.45
CA PRO A 99 -18.51 -13.71 -9.26
C PRO A 99 -17.26 -13.87 -10.13
N ALA A 100 -16.60 -12.76 -10.49
CA ALA A 100 -15.38 -12.78 -11.29
C ALA A 100 -14.10 -13.01 -10.47
N ARG A 101 -14.23 -13.32 -9.16
CA ARG A 101 -13.09 -13.59 -8.28
C ARG A 101 -12.21 -14.74 -8.81
N PRO A 102 -10.89 -14.68 -8.61
CA PRO A 102 -10.00 -15.78 -8.95
C PRO A 102 -10.36 -17.05 -8.17
N ARG A 103 -10.05 -18.20 -8.75
CA ARG A 103 -10.21 -19.50 -8.08
C ARG A 103 -9.28 -19.58 -6.87
N ASP A 104 -9.75 -20.15 -5.77
CA ASP A 104 -8.96 -20.29 -4.52
C ASP A 104 -7.60 -20.95 -4.74
N ALA A 105 -7.54 -21.95 -5.63
CA ALA A 105 -6.29 -22.63 -5.98
C ALA A 105 -5.24 -21.66 -6.55
N LEU A 106 -5.65 -20.68 -7.37
CA LEU A 106 -4.74 -19.69 -7.94
C LEU A 106 -4.18 -18.78 -6.85
N ILE A 107 -5.03 -18.34 -5.91
CA ILE A 107 -4.61 -17.50 -4.79
C ILE A 107 -3.59 -18.25 -3.93
N ARG A 108 -3.87 -19.52 -3.58
CA ARG A 108 -2.94 -20.34 -2.78
C ARG A 108 -1.60 -20.55 -3.47
N ILE A 109 -1.60 -20.84 -4.77
CA ILE A 109 -0.36 -20.99 -5.56
C ILE A 109 0.43 -19.68 -5.57
N ALA A 110 -0.23 -18.54 -5.77
CA ALA A 110 0.43 -17.24 -5.77
C ALA A 110 1.08 -16.90 -4.42
N VAL A 111 0.40 -17.18 -3.30
CA VAL A 111 0.96 -16.99 -1.95
C VAL A 111 2.13 -17.94 -1.68
N ALA A 112 2.04 -19.20 -2.10
CA ALA A 112 3.14 -20.16 -1.99
C ALA A 112 4.36 -19.71 -2.83
N GLN A 113 4.14 -19.20 -4.04
CA GLN A 113 5.19 -18.66 -4.89
C GLN A 113 5.84 -17.41 -4.25
N LEU A 114 5.04 -16.52 -3.66
CA LEU A 114 5.55 -15.36 -2.93
C LEU A 114 6.47 -15.80 -1.78
N ARG A 115 6.09 -16.82 -1.01
CA ARG A 115 6.91 -17.38 0.06
C ARG A 115 8.29 -17.82 -0.46
N GLN A 116 8.31 -18.60 -1.55
CA GLN A 116 9.56 -19.07 -2.18
C GLN A 116 10.45 -17.92 -2.69
N MET A 117 9.85 -16.88 -3.28
CA MET A 117 10.59 -15.71 -3.77
C MET A 117 11.28 -14.94 -2.64
N LEU A 118 10.62 -14.83 -1.48
CA LEU A 118 11.16 -14.14 -0.32
C LEU A 118 12.28 -14.97 0.34
N GLU A 119 12.12 -16.29 0.43
CA GLU A 119 13.16 -17.21 0.90
C GLU A 119 14.41 -17.20 0.00
N GLY A 120 14.22 -17.19 -1.33
CA GLY A 120 15.33 -17.12 -2.30
C GLY A 120 16.06 -15.77 -2.31
N SER A 121 15.38 -14.70 -1.91
CA SER A 121 15.97 -13.36 -1.78
C SER A 121 16.73 -13.16 -0.46
N ALA A 122 16.54 -14.04 0.53
CA ALA A 122 17.14 -13.95 1.86
C ALA A 122 18.60 -14.50 1.95
N LYS A 123 19.31 -14.67 0.83
CA LYS A 123 20.73 -15.06 0.82
C LYS A 123 21.61 -13.85 1.24
N PRO A 124 22.59 -14.03 2.15
CA PRO A 124 22.77 -13.11 3.27
C PRO A 124 23.58 -11.86 2.93
N ALA A 125 23.11 -10.72 3.43
CA ALA A 125 24.01 -9.62 3.80
C ALA A 125 24.89 -10.14 4.95
N GLY A 126 26.16 -10.37 4.66
CA GLY A 126 27.15 -10.87 5.62
C GLY A 126 27.38 -9.92 6.79
N ASP A 127 27.79 -10.52 7.91
CA ASP A 127 28.48 -9.90 9.06
C ASP A 127 27.98 -8.52 9.52
N ALA A 128 26.85 -8.51 10.22
CA ALA A 128 26.64 -7.54 11.28
C ALA A 128 27.16 -8.14 12.60
N THR A 129 28.41 -7.82 12.93
CA THR A 129 29.00 -8.00 14.26
C THR A 129 28.01 -7.52 15.35
N PRO A 130 27.76 -8.28 16.44
CA PRO A 130 26.92 -7.78 17.51
C PRO A 130 27.57 -6.56 18.15
N ARG A 131 26.99 -5.38 17.94
CA ARG A 131 27.31 -4.20 18.74
C ARG A 131 26.82 -4.49 20.16
N ALA A 132 27.77 -4.70 21.05
CA ALA A 132 27.57 -4.99 22.46
C ALA A 132 26.45 -4.13 23.07
N ALA A 133 25.58 -4.82 23.82
CA ALA A 133 24.53 -4.22 24.63
C ALA A 133 25.10 -3.09 25.50
N ALA A 134 24.60 -1.88 25.29
CA ALA A 134 24.85 -0.78 26.21
C ALA A 134 24.11 -1.08 27.53
N ALA A 135 24.90 -1.09 28.60
CA ALA A 135 24.54 -1.43 29.96
C ALA A 135 23.24 -0.79 30.46
N GLN A 136 22.43 -1.58 31.16
CA GLN A 136 21.36 -1.10 32.02
C GLN A 136 21.95 -0.26 33.17
N PRO A 137 21.35 0.88 33.54
CA PRO A 137 21.76 1.63 34.74
C PRO A 137 21.34 0.88 36.02
N PRO A 138 22.13 0.95 37.11
CA PRO A 138 21.85 0.23 38.35
C PRO A 138 20.64 0.82 39.11
N PRO A 139 19.95 0.02 39.96
CA PRO A 139 18.81 0.49 40.73
C PRO A 139 19.23 1.45 41.84
N ALA A 140 18.52 2.58 41.96
CA ALA A 140 18.68 3.50 43.09
C ALA A 140 18.12 2.87 44.37
N HIS A 141 18.98 2.74 45.38
CA HIS A 141 18.57 2.34 46.73
C HIS A 141 17.75 3.46 47.38
N ALA A 142 16.51 3.13 47.78
CA ALA A 142 15.71 3.94 48.70
C ALA A 142 16.26 3.75 50.12
N GLY A 143 16.87 4.81 50.67
CA GLY A 143 17.32 4.87 52.05
C GLY A 143 16.57 5.97 52.81
N ARG A 144 15.81 5.53 53.82
CA ARG A 144 15.31 6.20 55.04
C ARG A 144 14.99 7.69 55.03
#